data_AF-A0A948G814-F1
#
_entry.id   AF-A0A948G814-F1
#
_cell.length_a   1.000
_cell.length_b   1.000
_cell.length_c   1.000
_cell.angle_alpha   90.00
_cell.angle_beta   90.00
_cell.angle_gamma   90.00
#
_symmetry.space_group_name_H-M   'P 1'
#
loop_
_entity.id
_entity.type
_entity.pdbx_description
1 polymer ?
#
loop_
_entity_poly.entity_id
_entity_poly.type
_entity_poly.pdbx_seq_one_letter_code
_entity_poly.pdbx_strand_id
1 'polypeptide(L)' 'VINTSDAEELKLYTIYSPAHHKDKTIHATKQEAEASDEEFDGTTTE' A
#
# COMPACT_ATOMS: atom_id res chain seq x y z
N VAL A 1 -10.26 4.04 4.32
CA VAL A 1 -10.55 3.78 5.76
C VAL A 1 -9.93 4.90 6.57
N ILE A 2 -10.58 5.36 7.64
CA ILE A 2 -10.04 6.37 8.55
C ILE A 2 -9.94 5.73 9.93
N ASN A 3 -8.77 5.82 10.58
CA ASN A 3 -8.63 5.40 11.97
C ASN A 3 -9.28 6.45 12.87
N THR A 4 -10.25 6.04 13.69
CA THR A 4 -10.94 6.92 14.66
C THR A 4 -10.52 6.67 16.11
N SER A 5 -9.54 5.78 16.35
CA SER A 5 -8.97 5.57 17.69
C SER A 5 -7.91 6.62 17.98
N ASP A 6 -7.96 7.22 19.16
CA ASP A 6 -6.97 8.20 19.63
C ASP A 6 -5.69 7.54 20.18
N ALA A 7 -5.71 6.23 20.44
CA ALA A 7 -4.63 5.53 21.15
C ALA A 7 -4.11 4.27 20.43
N GLU A 8 -4.90 3.64 19.57
CA GLU A 8 -4.55 2.37 18.93
C GLU A 8 -4.18 2.54 17.46
N GLU A 9 -3.13 1.83 17.05
CA GLU A 9 -2.71 1.77 15.65
C GLU A 9 -3.68 0.92 14.82
N LEU A 10 -4.13 1.44 13.68
CA LEU A 10 -4.91 0.66 12.72
C LEU A 10 -4.00 -0.23 11.88
N LYS A 11 -4.11 -1.54 12.06
CA LYS A 11 -3.42 -2.56 11.26
C LYS A 11 -4.42 -3.20 10.31
N LEU A 12 -4.20 -3.09 9.01
CA LEU A 12 -5.07 -3.65 7.98
C LEU A 12 -4.26 -4.27 6.85
N TYR A 13 -4.88 -5.20 6.13
CA TYR A 13 -4.38 -5.76 4.88
C TYR A 13 -5.41 -5.50 3.78
N THR A 14 -4.93 -5.22 2.57
CA THR A 14 -5.75 -5.12 1.37
C THR A 14 -5.20 -6.11 0.36
N ILE A 15 -6.07 -6.89 -0.27
CA ILE A 15 -5.71 -7.81 -1.33
C ILE A 15 -6.27 -7.24 -2.62
N TYR A 16 -5.39 -6.92 -3.56
CA TYR A 16 -5.78 -6.43 -4.88
C TYR A 16 -5.90 -7.60 -5.86
N SER A 17 -6.88 -7.53 -6.77
CA SER A 17 -7.07 -8.49 -7.87
C SER A 17 -7.74 -7.76 -9.05
N PRO A 18 -6.99 -7.37 -10.10
CA PRO A 18 -5.56 -7.64 -10.36
C PRO A 18 -4.60 -6.81 -9.49
N ALA A 19 -3.30 -7.09 -9.54
CA ALA A 19 -2.26 -6.38 -8.78
C ALA A 19 -2.21 -4.88 -9.15
N HIS A 20 -1.99 -4.03 -8.14
CA HIS A 20 -2.02 -2.57 -8.28
C HIS A 20 -0.64 -1.92 -8.16
N HIS A 21 0.16 -2.31 -7.15
CA HIS A 21 1.51 -1.78 -6.93
C HIS A 21 2.57 -2.70 -7.52
N LYS A 22 3.77 -2.15 -7.77
CA LYS A 22 4.93 -2.95 -8.18
C LYS A 22 5.32 -3.96 -7.10
N ASP A 23 5.97 -5.03 -7.53
CA ASP A 23 6.50 -6.04 -6.61
C ASP A 23 7.45 -5.40 -5.58
N LYS A 24 7.32 -5.82 -4.31
CA LYS A 24 8.14 -5.37 -3.18
C LYS A 24 8.11 -3.87 -2.86
N THR A 25 7.06 -3.15 -3.27
CA THR A 25 6.86 -1.74 -2.91
C THR A 25 6.63 -1.56 -1.40
N ILE A 26 7.31 -0.59 -0.78
CA ILE A 26 7.13 -0.21 0.63
C ILE A 26 6.98 1.31 0.73
N HIS A 27 5.85 1.76 1.30
CA HIS A 27 5.64 3.14 1.71
C HIS A 27 5.54 3.21 3.23
N ALA A 28 6.52 3.86 3.88
CA ALA A 28 6.54 3.98 5.34
C ALA A 28 5.49 4.97 5.85
N THR A 29 5.14 5.97 5.02
CA THR A 29 4.16 7.01 5.37
C THR A 29 3.09 7.17 4.30
N LYS A 30 1.94 7.71 4.70
CA LYS A 30 0.83 8.04 3.79
C LYS A 30 1.25 9.04 2.71
N GLN A 31 2.06 10.05 3.07
CA GLN A 31 2.52 11.07 2.14
C GLN A 31 3.40 10.47 1.03
N GLU A 32 4.28 9.53 1.36
CA GLU A 32 5.09 8.81 0.36
C GLU A 32 4.22 7.99 -0.59
N ALA A 33 3.20 7.30 -0.06
CA ALA A 33 2.26 6.54 -0.88
C ALA A 33 1.45 7.45 -1.82
N GLU A 34 1.02 8.63 -1.36
CA GLU A 34 0.24 9.59 -2.17
C GLU A 34 1.06 10.29 -3.25
N ALA A 35 2.38 10.42 -3.04
CA ALA A 35 3.28 11.04 -4.01
C ALA A 35 3.86 10.04 -5.03
N SER A 36 3.57 8.73 -4.88
CA SER A 36 4.08 7.70 -5.80
C SER A 36 3.14 7.51 -6.99
N ASP A 37 3.69 7.64 -8.21
CA ASP A 37 3.00 7.36 -9.48
C ASP A 37 3.21 5.91 -9.96
N GLU A 38 3.57 4.99 -9.07
CA GLU A 38 3.88 3.62 -9.45
C GLU A 38 2.66 2.72 -9.62
N GLU A 39 2.65 1.97 -10.73
CA GLU A 39 1.68 0.92 -11.00
C GLU A 39 2.39 -0.40 -11.28
N PHE A 40 1.66 -1.50 -11.09
CA PHE A 40 2.13 -2.85 -11.38
C PHE A 40 2.64 -2.96 -12.82
N ASP A 41 3.85 -3.48 -12.99
CA ASP A 41 4.54 -3.59 -14.28
C ASP A 41 4.34 -4.95 -14.98
N GLY A 42 3.48 -5.81 -14.42
CA GLY A 42 3.21 -7.13 -14.98
C GLY A 42 4.21 -8.21 -14.56
N THR A 43 5.24 -7.88 -13.78
CA THR A 43 6.30 -8.82 -13.39
C THR A 43 6.31 -9.06 -11.88
N THR A 44 6.50 -10.31 -11.47
CA THR A 44 6.63 -10.69 -10.06
C THR A 44 7.96 -11.39 -9.82
N THR A 45 8.56 -11.21 -8.64
CA THR A 45 9.67 -12.07 -8.21
C THR A 45 9.12 -13.25 -7.43
N GLU A 46 9.36 -14.48 -7.89
CA GLU A 46 9.16 -15.73 -7.13
C GLU A 46 10.46 -16.19 -6.44
#